data_AF-A0A6P2BGJ3-F1
#
_entry.id   AF-A0A6P2BGJ3-F1
#
_cell.length_a   1.000
_cell.length_b   1.000
_cell.length_c   1.000
_cell.angle_alpha   90.00
_cell.angle_beta   90.00
_cell.angle_gamma   90.00
#
_symmetry.space_group_name_H-M   'P 1'
#
loop_
_entity.id
_entity.type
_entity.pdbx_description
1 polymer ?
#
loop_
_entity_poly.entity_id
_entity_poly.type
_entity_poly.pdbx_seq_one_letter_code
_entity_poly.pdbx_strand_id
1 'polypeptide(L)'
;MIIALARNANEDPLPVGGLKLRIMQLGVLPALLLMAAAGAAAEAPSLTGSAACAEAAAGEDPAEVRLACQPGRERGNLVDGYNLALGLRLQDPEASLGHLSWAADGGLPEAAHVYGNLLLDEGEPERGLAQLAAAAQAGLVAAQYDYATALLETRGPDQRDTILYWYAQAAANGDQSARYNLGVLHLEGHLGSRDPILAWAWFSSLDALEGHPQVYRLVNRLAREMSSQDRRRAEDLRDTLKRDPMAFFE
;
A
#
# COMPACT_ATOMS: atom_id res chain seq x y z
N MET A 1 -6.69 -12.04 -17.30
CA MET A 1 -7.26 -11.14 -18.34
C MET A 1 -7.23 -9.74 -17.74
N ILE A 2 -6.37 -8.89 -18.28
CA ILE A 2 -6.05 -7.54 -17.80
C ILE A 2 -7.32 -6.70 -17.70
N ILE A 3 -7.63 -6.12 -16.54
CA ILE A 3 -8.64 -5.06 -16.43
C ILE A 3 -7.90 -3.74 -16.29
N ALA A 4 -7.71 -3.10 -17.43
CA ALA A 4 -7.41 -1.68 -17.51
C ALA A 4 -8.61 -0.90 -16.97
N LEU A 5 -8.39 -0.01 -16.01
CA LEU A 5 -9.34 1.04 -15.65
C LEU A 5 -9.39 2.08 -16.79
N ALA A 6 -10.12 1.75 -17.85
CA ALA A 6 -10.44 2.67 -18.92
C ALA A 6 -11.67 3.50 -18.56
N ARG A 7 -11.49 4.82 -18.73
CA ARG A 7 -12.45 5.91 -18.68
C ARG A 7 -13.91 5.56 -18.99
N ASN A 8 -14.74 6.03 -18.07
CA ASN A 8 -16.14 6.41 -18.17
C ASN A 8 -16.63 6.88 -19.56
N ALA A 9 -17.72 6.29 -20.04
CA ALA A 9 -18.76 6.98 -20.82
C ALA A 9 -20.07 6.19 -20.79
N ASN A 10 -21.05 6.76 -20.09
CA ASN A 10 -22.50 6.57 -20.25
C ASN A 10 -23.13 5.18 -19.97
N GLU A 11 -24.09 5.26 -19.05
CA GLU A 11 -25.27 4.39 -18.83
C GLU A 11 -25.15 3.20 -17.85
N ASP A 12 -25.96 3.29 -16.79
CA ASP A 12 -26.42 2.25 -15.86
C ASP A 12 -27.09 1.06 -16.60
N PRO A 13 -27.52 0.00 -15.90
CA PRO A 13 -26.88 -0.77 -14.82
C PRO A 13 -26.99 -2.28 -15.13
N LEU A 14 -26.24 -3.19 -14.48
CA LEU A 14 -26.59 -4.62 -14.57
C LEU A 14 -26.49 -5.41 -13.25
N PRO A 15 -27.34 -6.44 -13.10
CA PRO A 15 -27.69 -7.09 -11.85
C PRO A 15 -26.79 -8.30 -11.57
N VAL A 16 -26.46 -8.53 -10.31
CA VAL A 16 -25.82 -9.78 -9.87
C VAL A 16 -26.83 -10.66 -9.13
N GLY A 17 -27.23 -11.73 -9.82
CA GLY A 17 -27.93 -12.86 -9.26
C GLY A 17 -27.07 -13.52 -8.19
N GLY A 18 -27.69 -13.83 -7.06
CA GLY A 18 -27.02 -14.48 -5.94
C GLY A 18 -26.78 -15.97 -6.20
N LEU A 19 -25.87 -16.54 -5.43
CA LEU A 19 -26.08 -17.82 -4.79
C LEU A 19 -25.26 -17.87 -3.50
N LYS A 20 -25.96 -18.13 -2.39
CA LYS A 20 -25.40 -18.38 -1.07
C LYS A 20 -24.76 -19.77 -1.04
N LEU A 21 -23.66 -19.95 -0.32
CA LEU A 21 -23.56 -21.06 0.63
C LEU A 21 -22.56 -20.75 1.76
N ARG A 22 -22.96 -21.16 2.97
CA ARG A 22 -22.39 -20.86 4.29
C ARG A 22 -21.25 -21.80 4.68
N ILE A 23 -20.21 -21.18 5.28
CA ILE A 23 -19.62 -21.46 6.61
C ILE A 23 -19.10 -22.88 6.90
N MET A 24 -17.81 -22.96 7.22
CA MET A 24 -17.38 -23.63 8.46
C MET A 24 -16.18 -22.89 9.06
N GLN A 25 -16.40 -22.34 10.26
CA GLN A 25 -15.36 -21.81 11.14
C GLN A 25 -14.50 -22.95 11.70
N LEU A 26 -13.21 -22.70 11.89
CA LEU A 26 -12.41 -23.28 12.98
C LEU A 26 -11.21 -22.37 13.23
N GLY A 27 -11.19 -21.76 14.42
CA GLY A 27 -10.14 -20.87 14.87
C GLY A 27 -8.89 -21.63 15.31
N VAL A 28 -7.73 -20.99 15.15
CA VAL A 28 -6.52 -21.30 15.91
C VAL A 28 -5.77 -20.00 16.22
N LEU A 29 -5.29 -19.95 17.46
CA LEU A 29 -4.69 -18.90 18.28
C LEU A 29 -3.36 -18.30 17.75
N PRO A 30 -2.90 -17.13 18.29
CA PRO A 30 -1.74 -16.40 17.81
C PRO A 30 -0.42 -17.08 18.22
N ALA A 31 0.51 -17.20 17.28
CA ALA A 31 1.85 -17.73 17.53
C ALA A 31 2.77 -16.64 18.10
N LEU A 32 3.08 -16.77 19.39
CA LEU A 32 4.11 -16.02 20.11
C LEU A 32 5.47 -16.74 19.97
N LEU A 33 6.49 -15.92 19.69
CA LEU A 33 7.94 -16.15 19.70
C LEU A 33 8.50 -17.49 20.20
N LEU A 34 9.37 -18.09 19.37
CA LEU A 34 10.59 -18.78 19.80
C LEU A 34 11.62 -18.75 18.67
N MET A 35 12.59 -17.85 18.75
CA MET A 35 13.81 -17.88 17.94
C MET A 35 15.03 -17.82 18.86
N ALA A 36 15.77 -18.92 18.90
CA ALA A 36 17.14 -19.05 19.37
C ALA A 36 17.70 -20.30 18.68
N ALA A 37 18.90 -20.37 18.12
CA ALA A 37 19.93 -19.41 17.77
C ALA A 37 20.84 -20.14 16.76
N ALA A 38 21.44 -19.44 15.79
CA ALA A 38 22.61 -19.95 15.07
C ALA A 38 23.50 -18.79 14.58
N GLY A 39 24.56 -18.53 15.36
CA GLY A 39 25.92 -18.31 14.86
C GLY A 39 26.18 -17.28 13.76
N ALA A 40 26.09 -16.00 14.08
CA ALA A 40 27.03 -14.91 13.74
C ALA A 40 26.32 -13.64 14.22
N ALA A 41 26.97 -12.82 15.06
CA ALA A 41 26.54 -11.44 15.20
C ALA A 41 26.87 -10.75 13.87
N ALA A 42 26.01 -10.92 12.86
CA ALA A 42 26.04 -10.10 11.68
C ALA A 42 25.86 -8.66 12.18
N GLU A 43 26.85 -7.81 11.91
CA GLU A 43 26.70 -6.38 12.13
C GLU A 43 25.37 -5.95 11.50
N ALA A 44 24.60 -5.13 12.22
CA ALA A 44 23.35 -4.62 11.70
C ALA A 44 23.61 -3.96 10.33
N PRO A 45 22.82 -4.28 9.29
CA PRO A 45 23.08 -3.81 7.95
C PRO A 45 23.15 -2.28 7.91
N SER A 46 24.10 -1.75 7.12
CA SER A 46 24.20 -0.31 6.86
C SER A 46 23.03 0.14 6.01
N LEU A 47 22.28 1.14 6.50
CA LEU A 47 21.17 1.79 5.80
C LEU A 47 21.58 3.13 5.15
N THR A 48 22.87 3.47 5.18
CA THR A 48 23.40 4.65 4.49
C THR A 48 24.13 4.21 3.23
N GLY A 49 23.54 4.47 2.06
CA GLY A 49 24.16 4.15 0.76
C GLY A 49 25.39 5.02 0.45
N SER A 50 26.22 4.53 -0.47
CA SER A 50 27.31 5.28 -1.07
C SER A 50 26.77 6.36 -2.00
N ALA A 51 27.26 7.60 -1.87
CA ALA A 51 26.91 8.70 -2.77
C ALA A 51 27.23 8.35 -4.24
N ALA A 52 28.36 7.69 -4.49
CA ALA A 52 28.74 7.25 -5.83
C ALA A 52 27.77 6.21 -6.40
N CYS A 53 27.25 5.31 -5.56
CA CYS A 53 26.26 4.33 -5.99
C CYS A 53 24.91 5.00 -6.31
N ALA A 54 24.47 5.93 -5.46
CA ALA A 54 23.24 6.68 -5.70
C ALA A 54 23.30 7.50 -7.00
N GLU A 55 24.44 8.14 -7.28
CA GLU A 55 24.66 8.89 -8.53
C GLU A 55 24.67 7.96 -9.75
N ALA A 56 25.41 6.85 -9.69
CA ALA A 56 25.47 5.89 -10.78
C ALA A 56 24.10 5.23 -11.07
N ALA A 57 23.33 4.92 -10.03
CA ALA A 57 21.98 4.34 -10.17
C ALA A 57 20.95 5.29 -10.79
N ALA A 58 21.22 6.61 -10.79
CA ALA A 58 20.42 7.58 -11.52
C ALA A 58 20.81 7.68 -13.02
N GLY A 59 21.95 7.12 -13.40
CA GLY A 59 22.39 6.98 -14.78
C GLY A 59 21.77 5.77 -15.49
N GLU A 60 22.09 5.61 -16.77
CA GLU A 60 21.59 4.50 -17.61
C GLU A 60 22.65 3.43 -17.90
N ASP A 61 23.91 3.60 -17.45
CA ASP A 61 25.01 2.66 -17.73
C ASP A 61 25.12 1.56 -16.66
N PRO A 62 24.74 0.29 -16.97
CA PRO A 62 24.81 -0.82 -16.02
C PRO A 62 26.24 -1.16 -15.57
N ALA A 63 27.27 -0.79 -16.34
CA ALA A 63 28.65 -1.03 -15.95
C ALA A 63 29.08 -0.06 -14.84
N GLU A 64 28.69 1.21 -14.94
CA GLU A 64 28.94 2.22 -13.91
C GLU A 64 28.18 1.91 -12.62
N VAL A 65 26.91 1.51 -12.73
CA VAL A 65 26.09 1.06 -11.59
C VAL A 65 26.78 -0.09 -10.85
N ARG A 66 27.20 -1.14 -11.56
CA ARG A 66 27.91 -2.27 -10.95
C ARG A 66 29.20 -1.83 -10.28
N LEU A 67 30.01 -1.02 -10.96
CA LEU A 67 31.27 -0.52 -10.43
C LEU A 67 31.09 0.27 -9.13
N ALA A 68 30.05 1.11 -9.06
CA ALA A 68 29.81 1.98 -7.92
C ALA A 68 29.11 1.28 -6.75
N CYS A 69 28.16 0.37 -7.03
CA CYS A 69 27.28 -0.22 -6.01
C CYS A 69 27.72 -1.60 -5.49
N GLN A 70 28.36 -2.42 -6.34
CA GLN A 70 28.75 -3.78 -5.98
C GLN A 70 29.64 -3.85 -4.72
N PRO A 71 30.67 -3.00 -4.55
CA PRO A 71 31.53 -3.08 -3.37
C PRO A 71 30.79 -2.81 -2.05
N GLY A 72 29.80 -1.92 -2.07
CA GLY A 72 28.98 -1.63 -0.90
C GLY A 72 28.05 -2.77 -0.56
N ARG A 73 27.38 -3.33 -1.58
CA ARG A 73 26.56 -4.54 -1.45
C ARG A 73 27.35 -5.70 -0.83
N GLU A 74 28.58 -5.96 -1.32
CA GLU A 74 29.45 -7.03 -0.82
C GLU A 74 29.84 -6.85 0.65
N ARG A 75 29.82 -5.62 1.15
CA ARG A 75 30.01 -5.29 2.57
C ARG A 75 28.70 -5.32 3.38
N GLY A 76 27.58 -5.76 2.79
CA GLY A 76 26.28 -5.85 3.46
C GLY A 76 25.49 -4.54 3.49
N ASN A 77 25.82 -3.55 2.64
CA ASN A 77 25.03 -2.33 2.52
C ASN A 77 23.77 -2.61 1.69
N LEU A 78 22.60 -2.58 2.34
CA LEU A 78 21.33 -2.90 1.69
C LEU A 78 20.91 -1.83 0.69
N VAL A 79 21.21 -0.57 0.97
CA VAL A 79 20.88 0.56 0.07
C VAL A 79 21.69 0.49 -1.21
N ASP A 80 22.98 0.15 -1.13
CA ASP A 80 23.79 -0.06 -2.33
C ASP A 80 23.31 -1.29 -3.12
N GLY A 81 22.87 -2.35 -2.44
CA GLY A 81 22.24 -3.50 -3.11
C GLY A 81 20.91 -3.15 -3.78
N TYR A 82 20.09 -2.31 -3.17
CA TYR A 82 18.84 -1.82 -3.74
C TYR A 82 19.08 -0.91 -4.95
N ASN A 83 20.01 0.05 -4.84
CA ASN A 83 20.38 0.92 -5.96
C ASN A 83 20.98 0.13 -7.12
N LEU A 84 21.78 -0.91 -6.83
CA LEU A 84 22.26 -1.86 -7.84
C LEU A 84 21.09 -2.58 -8.54
N ALA A 85 20.08 -3.03 -7.80
CA ALA A 85 18.89 -3.62 -8.39
C ALA A 85 18.19 -2.65 -9.34
N LEU A 86 17.94 -1.41 -8.89
CA LEU A 86 17.26 -0.40 -9.69
C LEU A 86 17.99 -0.08 -10.99
N GLY A 87 19.31 0.10 -10.94
CA GLY A 87 20.13 0.43 -12.11
C GLY A 87 20.31 -0.73 -13.10
N LEU A 88 19.99 -1.96 -12.70
CA LEU A 88 20.03 -3.14 -13.58
C LEU A 88 18.67 -3.54 -14.15
N ARG A 89 17.57 -2.97 -13.65
CA ARG A 89 16.20 -3.44 -13.91
C ARG A 89 15.83 -3.61 -15.39
N LEU A 90 16.30 -2.72 -16.27
CA LEU A 90 15.94 -2.76 -17.69
C LEU A 90 16.87 -3.67 -18.51
N GLN A 91 18.14 -3.76 -18.13
CA GLN A 91 19.18 -4.43 -18.91
C GLN A 91 19.44 -5.85 -18.44
N ASP A 92 19.26 -6.11 -17.14
CA ASP A 92 19.51 -7.39 -16.48
C ASP A 92 18.45 -7.65 -15.38
N PRO A 93 17.20 -7.99 -15.77
CA PRO A 93 16.08 -8.14 -14.84
C PRO A 93 16.30 -9.27 -13.82
N GLU A 94 16.98 -10.34 -14.21
CA GLU A 94 17.27 -11.48 -13.34
C GLU A 94 18.24 -11.09 -12.22
N ALA A 95 19.35 -10.44 -12.56
CA ALA A 95 20.28 -9.91 -11.56
C ALA A 95 19.59 -8.87 -10.67
N SER A 96 18.82 -7.96 -11.27
CA SER A 96 18.01 -6.97 -10.54
C SER A 96 17.13 -7.63 -9.48
N LEU A 97 16.39 -8.68 -9.84
CA LEU A 97 15.50 -9.38 -8.91
C LEU A 97 16.27 -10.01 -7.75
N GLY A 98 17.42 -10.63 -8.03
CA GLY A 98 18.28 -11.21 -6.99
C GLY A 98 18.82 -10.18 -6.00
N HIS A 99 19.24 -9.01 -6.50
CA HIS A 99 19.69 -7.90 -5.64
C HIS A 99 18.55 -7.32 -4.81
N LEU A 100 17.37 -7.20 -5.40
CA LEU A 100 16.18 -6.65 -4.76
C LEU A 100 15.65 -7.58 -3.65
N SER A 101 15.50 -8.88 -3.93
CA SER A 101 15.13 -9.88 -2.92
C SER A 101 16.12 -9.89 -1.76
N TRP A 102 17.42 -9.85 -2.06
CA TRP A 102 18.45 -9.81 -1.02
C TRP A 102 18.33 -8.58 -0.12
N ALA A 103 18.09 -7.40 -0.69
CA ALA A 103 17.91 -6.17 0.09
C ALA A 103 16.62 -6.20 0.92
N ALA A 104 15.53 -6.73 0.35
CA ALA A 104 14.24 -6.91 1.03
C ALA A 104 14.36 -7.88 2.22
N ASP A 105 14.97 -9.05 2.01
CA ASP A 105 15.20 -10.06 3.05
C ASP A 105 16.17 -9.57 4.13
N GLY A 106 17.06 -8.64 3.78
CA GLY A 106 17.91 -7.91 4.72
C GLY A 106 17.16 -6.88 5.58
N GLY A 107 15.88 -6.60 5.29
CA GLY A 107 15.02 -5.72 6.06
C GLY A 107 14.96 -4.27 5.56
N LEU A 108 15.38 -3.98 4.33
CA LEU A 108 15.23 -2.66 3.73
C LEU A 108 13.77 -2.45 3.25
N PRO A 109 12.98 -1.53 3.84
CA PRO A 109 11.56 -1.38 3.53
C PRO A 109 11.29 -1.00 2.07
N GLU A 110 12.13 -0.15 1.47
CA GLU A 110 12.03 0.28 0.08
C GLU A 110 12.24 -0.89 -0.88
N ALA A 111 13.18 -1.79 -0.57
CA ALA A 111 13.37 -3.00 -1.36
C ALA A 111 12.21 -3.97 -1.21
N ALA A 112 11.73 -4.19 0.02
CA ALA A 112 10.57 -5.05 0.27
C ALA A 112 9.30 -4.54 -0.43
N HIS A 113 9.10 -3.22 -0.49
CA HIS A 113 7.99 -2.61 -1.21
C HIS A 113 8.04 -2.89 -2.71
N VAL A 114 9.16 -2.60 -3.35
CA VAL A 114 9.32 -2.84 -4.80
C VAL A 114 9.27 -4.34 -5.10
N TYR A 115 9.92 -5.17 -4.28
CA TYR A 115 9.92 -6.62 -4.46
C TYR A 115 8.53 -7.23 -4.31
N GLY A 116 7.78 -6.78 -3.31
CA GLY A 116 6.42 -7.23 -3.05
C GLY A 116 5.48 -6.96 -4.23
N ASN A 117 5.57 -5.77 -4.81
CA ASN A 117 4.78 -5.40 -6.00
C ASN A 117 5.16 -6.25 -7.23
N LEU A 118 6.46 -6.50 -7.47
CA LEU A 118 6.88 -7.38 -8.57
C LEU A 118 6.36 -8.82 -8.40
N LEU A 119 6.40 -9.35 -7.17
CA LEU A 119 5.85 -10.67 -6.88
C LEU A 119 4.34 -10.74 -7.13
N LEU A 120 3.58 -9.67 -6.86
CA LEU A 120 2.16 -9.59 -7.19
C LEU A 120 1.95 -9.65 -8.71
N ASP A 121 2.72 -8.88 -9.47
CA ASP A 121 2.66 -8.85 -10.94
C ASP A 121 3.01 -10.23 -11.57
N GLU A 122 3.93 -10.97 -10.94
CA GLU A 122 4.31 -12.32 -11.34
C GLU A 122 3.30 -13.41 -10.91
N GLY A 123 2.24 -13.03 -10.19
CA GLY A 123 1.20 -13.96 -9.74
C GLY A 123 1.59 -14.75 -8.48
N GLU A 124 2.46 -14.21 -7.64
CA GLU A 124 2.88 -14.77 -6.35
C GLU A 124 2.31 -13.98 -5.15
N PRO A 125 0.98 -13.93 -4.97
CA PRO A 125 0.33 -12.99 -4.07
C PRO A 125 0.69 -13.18 -2.59
N GLU A 126 0.89 -14.42 -2.14
CA GLU A 126 1.25 -14.67 -0.73
C GLU A 126 2.63 -14.09 -0.37
N ARG A 127 3.62 -14.25 -1.27
CA ARG A 127 4.97 -13.69 -1.06
C ARG A 127 4.96 -12.18 -1.23
N GLY A 128 4.23 -11.67 -2.23
CA GLY A 128 4.07 -10.24 -2.46
C GLY A 128 3.46 -9.52 -1.26
N LEU A 129 2.34 -10.04 -0.75
CA LEU A 129 1.68 -9.52 0.45
C LEU A 129 2.57 -9.57 1.69
N ALA A 130 3.38 -10.62 1.86
CA ALA A 130 4.30 -10.71 2.99
C ALA A 130 5.37 -9.60 2.98
N GLN A 131 5.95 -9.31 1.81
CA GLN A 131 6.94 -8.25 1.64
C GLN A 131 6.32 -6.86 1.82
N LEU A 132 5.14 -6.62 1.24
CA LEU A 132 4.39 -5.37 1.43
C LEU A 132 3.99 -5.16 2.90
N ALA A 133 3.57 -6.22 3.60
CA ALA A 133 3.25 -6.15 5.02
C ALA A 133 4.47 -5.76 5.86
N ALA A 134 5.65 -6.34 5.56
CA ALA A 134 6.89 -6.00 6.25
C ALA A 134 7.28 -4.53 6.03
N ALA A 135 7.21 -4.04 4.79
CA ALA A 135 7.49 -2.64 4.47
C ALA A 135 6.48 -1.67 5.11
N ALA A 136 5.19 -2.03 5.12
CA ALA A 136 4.13 -1.25 5.76
C ALA A 136 4.33 -1.15 7.29
N GLN A 137 4.70 -2.26 7.94
CA GLN A 137 5.03 -2.31 9.37
C GLN A 137 6.29 -1.50 9.72
N ALA A 138 7.25 -1.40 8.80
CA ALA A 138 8.42 -0.54 8.94
C ALA A 138 8.10 0.97 8.78
N GLY A 139 6.84 1.32 8.49
CA GLY A 139 6.38 2.70 8.41
C GLY A 139 6.47 3.32 7.02
N LEU A 140 6.79 2.54 5.98
CA LEU A 140 6.84 3.06 4.61
C LEU A 140 5.41 3.34 4.12
N VAL A 141 5.06 4.62 4.00
CA VAL A 141 3.69 5.08 3.67
C VAL A 141 3.17 4.49 2.36
N ALA A 142 4.02 4.43 1.33
CA ALA A 142 3.66 3.82 0.05
C ALA A 142 3.29 2.34 0.20
N ALA A 143 4.02 1.59 1.04
CA ALA A 143 3.70 0.20 1.31
C ALA A 143 2.44 0.02 2.16
N GLN A 144 2.12 0.96 3.06
CA GLN A 144 0.84 0.93 3.81
C GLN A 144 -0.35 1.01 2.85
N TYR A 145 -0.29 1.92 1.88
CA TYR A 145 -1.31 2.05 0.83
C TYR A 145 -1.34 0.83 -0.10
N ASP A 146 -0.19 0.40 -0.62
CA ASP A 146 -0.12 -0.70 -1.58
C ASP A 146 -0.50 -2.03 -0.94
N TYR A 147 -0.14 -2.27 0.33
CA TYR A 147 -0.56 -3.47 1.05
C TYR A 147 -2.09 -3.56 1.20
N ALA A 148 -2.73 -2.44 1.55
CA ALA A 148 -4.20 -2.38 1.64
C ALA A 148 -4.86 -2.63 0.28
N THR A 149 -4.28 -2.06 -0.79
CA THR A 149 -4.76 -2.25 -2.17
C THR A 149 -4.60 -3.71 -2.61
N ALA A 150 -3.43 -4.29 -2.41
CA ALA A 150 -3.15 -5.68 -2.75
C ALA A 150 -4.05 -6.66 -1.99
N LEU A 151 -4.31 -6.41 -0.70
CA LEU A 151 -5.26 -7.21 0.08
C LEU A 151 -6.68 -7.12 -0.48
N LEU A 152 -7.13 -5.92 -0.86
CA LEU A 152 -8.45 -5.72 -1.47
C LEU A 152 -8.59 -6.50 -2.78
N GLU A 153 -7.55 -6.52 -3.61
CA GLU A 153 -7.56 -7.20 -4.91
C GLU A 153 -7.45 -8.72 -4.79
N THR A 154 -6.59 -9.21 -3.89
CA THR A 154 -6.27 -10.64 -3.79
C THR A 154 -7.13 -11.41 -2.80
N ARG A 155 -7.59 -10.76 -1.72
CA ARG A 155 -8.36 -11.39 -0.64
C ARG A 155 -9.74 -10.78 -0.44
N GLY A 156 -9.93 -9.52 -0.83
CA GLY A 156 -11.23 -8.87 -0.84
C GLY A 156 -11.84 -8.68 0.57
N PRO A 157 -13.18 -8.72 0.69
CA PRO A 157 -13.90 -8.33 1.91
C PRO A 157 -13.57 -9.14 3.17
N ASP A 158 -13.01 -10.35 3.02
CA ASP A 158 -12.62 -11.20 4.16
C ASP A 158 -11.49 -10.57 4.99
N GLN A 159 -10.74 -9.62 4.41
CA GLN A 159 -9.68 -8.85 5.08
C GLN A 159 -10.09 -7.41 5.40
N ARG A 160 -11.39 -7.14 5.46
CA ARG A 160 -11.96 -5.79 5.67
C ARG A 160 -11.22 -4.97 6.71
N ASP A 161 -11.08 -5.48 7.93
CA ASP A 161 -10.56 -4.68 9.03
C ASP A 161 -9.07 -4.35 8.81
N THR A 162 -8.31 -5.29 8.28
CA THR A 162 -6.91 -5.10 7.87
C THR A 162 -6.77 -4.06 6.75
N ILE A 163 -7.62 -4.14 5.72
CA ILE A 163 -7.60 -3.19 4.59
C ILE A 163 -7.91 -1.77 5.08
N LEU A 164 -8.97 -1.61 5.87
CA LEU A 164 -9.37 -0.32 6.39
C LEU A 164 -8.30 0.26 7.33
N TYR A 165 -7.69 -0.57 8.17
CA TYR A 165 -6.59 -0.15 9.05
C TYR A 165 -5.39 0.39 8.27
N TRP A 166 -4.90 -0.34 7.26
CA TRP A 166 -3.70 0.08 6.54
C TRP A 166 -3.92 1.30 5.64
N TYR A 167 -5.10 1.44 5.05
CA TYR A 167 -5.45 2.71 4.40
C TYR A 167 -5.53 3.86 5.42
N ALA A 168 -6.11 3.64 6.60
CA ALA A 168 -6.18 4.68 7.62
C ALA A 168 -4.77 5.07 8.12
N GLN A 169 -3.86 4.11 8.26
CA GLN A 169 -2.46 4.36 8.61
C GLN A 169 -1.75 5.18 7.53
N ALA A 170 -1.90 4.83 6.26
CA ALA A 170 -1.36 5.61 5.16
C ALA A 170 -1.92 7.04 5.16
N ALA A 171 -3.23 7.20 5.38
CA ALA A 171 -3.91 8.50 5.49
C ALA A 171 -3.42 9.33 6.68
N ALA A 172 -3.12 8.70 7.82
CA ALA A 172 -2.52 9.35 9.00
C ALA A 172 -1.12 9.86 8.70
N ASN A 173 -0.37 9.12 7.87
CA ASN A 173 0.96 9.52 7.40
C ASN A 173 0.94 10.43 6.15
N GLY A 174 -0.21 11.01 5.82
CA GLY A 174 -0.35 12.05 4.81
C GLY A 174 -0.72 11.57 3.40
N ASP A 175 -0.95 10.28 3.20
CA ASP A 175 -1.33 9.74 1.89
C ASP A 175 -2.77 10.15 1.51
N GLN A 176 -2.88 11.03 0.52
CA GLN A 176 -4.17 11.52 0.02
C GLN A 176 -4.93 10.47 -0.79
N SER A 177 -4.21 9.55 -1.44
CA SER A 177 -4.80 8.45 -2.21
C SER A 177 -5.52 7.48 -1.28
N ALA A 178 -4.98 7.24 -0.09
CA ALA A 178 -5.60 6.42 0.95
C ALA A 178 -6.91 7.04 1.47
N ARG A 179 -6.93 8.36 1.74
CA ARG A 179 -8.16 9.08 2.12
C ARG A 179 -9.21 8.99 1.02
N TYR A 180 -8.80 9.13 -0.23
CA TYR A 180 -9.69 8.98 -1.38
C TYR A 180 -10.26 7.55 -1.47
N ASN A 181 -9.41 6.53 -1.37
CA ASN A 181 -9.84 5.13 -1.45
C ASN A 181 -10.77 4.74 -0.29
N LEU A 182 -10.52 5.21 0.93
CA LEU A 182 -11.45 5.03 2.05
C LEU A 182 -12.82 5.65 1.75
N GLY A 183 -12.84 6.84 1.16
CA GLY A 183 -14.07 7.47 0.69
C GLY A 183 -14.83 6.60 -0.33
N VAL A 184 -14.12 6.04 -1.32
CA VAL A 184 -14.68 5.14 -2.33
C VAL A 184 -15.24 3.86 -1.71
N LEU A 185 -14.45 3.21 -0.84
CA LEU A 185 -14.83 1.96 -0.18
C LEU A 185 -16.12 2.10 0.63
N HIS A 186 -16.29 3.22 1.33
CA HIS A 186 -17.52 3.52 2.07
C HIS A 186 -18.67 3.93 1.15
N LEU A 187 -18.41 4.66 0.06
CA LEU A 187 -19.46 5.10 -0.86
C LEU A 187 -20.09 3.92 -1.61
N GLU A 188 -19.26 2.98 -2.04
CA GLU A 188 -19.64 1.83 -2.87
C GLU A 188 -20.00 0.61 -2.03
N GLY A 189 -19.54 0.53 -0.77
CA GLY A 189 -19.82 -0.59 0.11
C GLY A 189 -18.97 -1.83 -0.22
N HIS A 190 -17.80 -1.67 -0.83
CA HIS A 190 -16.93 -2.80 -1.18
C HIS A 190 -16.49 -3.64 0.01
N LEU A 191 -16.41 -3.03 1.19
CA LEU A 191 -16.03 -3.69 2.44
C LEU A 191 -17.18 -3.65 3.45
N GLY A 192 -18.44 -3.69 3.01
CA GLY A 192 -19.60 -3.72 3.91
C GLY A 192 -20.83 -3.00 3.37
N SER A 193 -21.59 -2.36 4.25
CA SER A 193 -22.70 -1.51 3.80
C SER A 193 -22.21 -0.14 3.36
N ARG A 194 -22.88 0.43 2.36
CA ARG A 194 -22.64 1.79 1.91
C ARG A 194 -22.85 2.77 3.06
N ASP A 195 -21.90 3.66 3.26
CA ASP A 195 -21.96 4.78 4.20
C ASP A 195 -21.58 6.08 3.49
N PRO A 196 -22.56 6.76 2.85
CA PRO A 196 -22.30 8.00 2.12
C PRO A 196 -21.89 9.15 3.05
N ILE A 197 -22.19 9.08 4.36
CA ILE A 197 -21.82 10.09 5.35
C ILE A 197 -20.32 9.97 5.65
N LEU A 198 -19.84 8.77 5.95
CA LEU A 198 -18.42 8.52 6.18
C LEU A 198 -17.60 8.68 4.89
N ALA A 199 -18.15 8.28 3.74
CA ALA A 199 -17.52 8.54 2.45
C ALA A 199 -17.29 10.03 2.20
N TRP A 200 -18.32 10.86 2.44
CA TRP A 200 -18.22 12.30 2.35
C TRP A 200 -17.15 12.86 3.30
N ALA A 201 -17.09 12.35 4.54
CA ALA A 201 -16.13 12.80 5.52
C ALA A 201 -14.68 12.52 5.07
N TRP A 202 -14.40 11.31 4.56
CA TRP A 202 -13.11 10.96 3.97
C TRP A 202 -12.75 11.82 2.77
N PHE A 203 -13.65 11.98 1.79
CA PHE A 203 -13.38 12.85 0.63
C PHE A 203 -13.16 14.31 1.03
N SER A 204 -13.92 14.81 2.01
CA SER A 204 -13.80 16.18 2.50
C SER A 204 -12.59 16.40 3.41
N SER A 205 -11.90 15.32 3.79
CA SER A 205 -10.66 15.38 4.57
C SER A 205 -9.41 15.59 3.71
N LEU A 206 -9.52 15.51 2.38
CA LEU A 206 -8.40 15.76 1.46
C LEU A 206 -7.86 17.19 1.59
N ASP A 207 -6.54 17.34 1.61
CA ASP A 207 -5.88 18.64 1.81
C ASP A 207 -6.00 19.56 0.60
N ALA A 208 -6.07 18.99 -0.61
CA ALA A 208 -6.20 19.72 -1.88
C ALA A 208 -7.53 19.42 -2.61
N LEU A 209 -8.64 19.30 -1.87
CA LEU A 209 -9.95 18.90 -2.42
C LEU A 209 -10.36 19.70 -3.68
N GLU A 210 -10.15 21.01 -3.66
CA GLU A 210 -10.49 21.89 -4.80
C GLU A 210 -9.66 21.61 -6.05
N GLY A 211 -8.44 21.07 -5.88
CA GLY A 211 -7.57 20.58 -6.94
C GLY A 211 -8.03 19.25 -7.57
N HIS A 212 -9.09 18.62 -7.04
CA HIS A 212 -9.70 17.41 -7.56
C HIS A 212 -11.17 17.66 -7.99
N PRO A 213 -11.42 18.26 -9.18
CA PRO A 213 -12.75 18.70 -9.59
C PRO A 213 -13.83 17.62 -9.59
N GLN A 214 -13.45 16.36 -9.80
CA GLN A 214 -14.34 15.20 -9.72
C GLN A 214 -14.78 14.93 -8.27
N VAL A 215 -13.84 14.94 -7.32
CA VAL A 215 -14.13 14.69 -5.90
C VAL A 215 -14.89 15.87 -5.30
N TYR A 216 -14.49 17.09 -5.62
CA TYR A 216 -15.20 18.29 -5.21
C TYR A 216 -16.68 18.28 -5.66
N ARG A 217 -16.96 17.88 -6.90
CA ARG A 217 -18.33 17.72 -7.41
C ARG A 217 -19.10 16.61 -6.68
N LEU A 218 -18.45 15.50 -6.36
CA LEU A 218 -19.04 14.38 -5.63
C LEU A 218 -19.42 14.80 -4.19
N VAL A 219 -18.50 15.44 -3.47
CA VAL A 219 -18.71 15.98 -2.11
C VAL A 219 -19.91 16.95 -2.08
N ASN A 220 -20.00 17.85 -3.05
CA ASN A 220 -21.13 18.80 -3.16
C ASN A 220 -22.46 18.13 -3.56
N ARG A 221 -22.42 17.01 -4.28
CA ARG A 221 -23.62 16.22 -4.57
C ARG A 221 -24.11 15.52 -3.30
N LEU A 222 -23.23 14.76 -2.66
CA LEU A 222 -23.52 14.03 -1.43
C LEU A 222 -24.04 14.97 -0.33
N ALA A 223 -23.43 16.14 -0.14
CA ALA A 223 -23.89 17.14 0.83
C ALA A 223 -25.31 17.67 0.58
N ARG A 224 -25.78 17.69 -0.68
CA ARG A 224 -27.15 18.13 -1.04
C ARG A 224 -28.20 17.06 -0.81
N GLU A 225 -27.79 15.79 -0.85
CA GLU A 225 -28.67 14.63 -0.63
C GLU A 225 -28.80 14.31 0.87
N MET A 226 -27.87 14.78 1.71
CA MET A 226 -27.90 14.58 3.16
C MET A 226 -28.95 15.44 3.86
N SER A 227 -29.55 14.87 4.91
CA SER A 227 -30.33 15.66 5.87
C SER A 227 -29.43 16.64 6.63
N SER A 228 -30.02 17.68 7.23
CA SER A 228 -29.24 18.61 8.07
C SER A 228 -28.58 17.94 9.27
N GLN A 229 -29.14 16.84 9.78
CA GLN A 229 -28.55 16.06 10.86
C GLN A 229 -27.35 15.26 10.35
N ASP A 230 -27.50 14.56 9.22
CA ASP A 230 -26.43 13.76 8.63
C ASP A 230 -25.26 14.63 8.20
N ARG A 231 -25.54 15.84 7.69
CA ARG A 231 -24.50 16.80 7.32
C ARG A 231 -23.66 17.23 8.52
N ARG A 232 -24.28 17.55 9.66
CA ARG A 232 -23.52 17.88 10.89
C ARG A 232 -22.64 16.71 11.32
N ARG A 233 -23.21 15.49 11.31
CA ARG A 233 -22.44 14.28 11.60
C ARG A 233 -21.26 14.09 10.64
N ALA A 234 -21.45 14.34 9.35
CA ALA A 234 -20.40 14.22 8.34
C ALA A 234 -19.27 15.25 8.57
N GLU A 235 -19.63 16.48 8.95
CA GLU A 235 -18.69 17.55 9.29
C GLU A 235 -17.87 17.21 10.55
N ASP A 236 -18.50 16.70 11.61
CA ASP A 236 -17.81 16.24 12.82
C ASP A 236 -16.83 15.07 12.52
N LEU A 237 -17.27 14.12 11.67
CA LEU A 237 -16.44 13.01 11.23
C LEU A 237 -15.24 13.51 10.42
N ARG A 238 -15.45 14.44 9.48
CA ARG A 238 -14.37 15.05 8.69
C ARG A 238 -13.33 15.71 9.61
N ASP A 239 -13.78 16.46 10.61
CA ASP A 239 -12.89 17.19 11.53
C ASP A 239 -12.14 16.24 12.48
N THR A 240 -12.73 15.09 12.78
CA THR A 240 -12.03 13.99 13.46
C THR A 240 -10.96 13.40 12.56
N LEU A 241 -11.35 12.99 11.34
CA LEU A 241 -10.45 12.36 10.37
C LEU A 241 -9.29 13.25 9.94
N LYS A 242 -9.48 14.57 9.84
CA LYS A 242 -8.37 15.50 9.55
C LYS A 242 -7.33 15.58 10.66
N ARG A 243 -7.74 15.37 11.92
CA ARG A 243 -6.84 15.39 13.08
C ARG A 243 -6.21 14.02 13.31
N ASP A 244 -7.00 12.98 13.16
CA ASP A 244 -6.61 11.61 13.43
C ASP A 244 -7.40 10.64 12.50
N PRO A 245 -6.81 10.26 11.36
CA PRO A 245 -7.38 9.23 10.49
C PRO A 245 -7.52 7.85 11.16
N MET A 246 -6.80 7.59 12.26
CA MET A 246 -6.81 6.31 12.97
C MET A 246 -7.88 6.20 14.06
N ALA A 247 -8.66 7.25 14.31
CA ALA A 247 -9.64 7.35 15.41
C ALA A 247 -10.69 6.20 15.50
N PHE A 248 -10.82 5.37 14.46
CA PHE A 248 -11.73 4.21 14.43
C PHE A 248 -11.07 2.87 14.77
N PHE A 249 -9.75 2.84 15.01
CA PHE A 249 -8.96 1.62 15.23
C PHE A 249 -8.14 1.63 16.53
N GLU A 250 -8.38 2.62 17.40
CA GLU A 250 -7.82 2.68 18.76
C GLU A 250 -8.56 1.79 19.76
#